data_AF-A0A8T5RCL9-F1
#
_entry.id   AF-A0A8T5RCL9-F1
#
_cell.length_a   1.000
_cell.length_b   1.000
_cell.length_c   1.000
_cell.angle_alpha   90.00
_cell.angle_beta   90.00
_cell.angle_gamma   90.00
#
_symmetry.space_group_name_H-M   'P 1'
#
loop_
_entity.id
_entity.type
_entity.pdbx_description
1 polymer ?
#
loop_
_entity_poly.entity_id
_entity_poly.type
_entity_poly.pdbx_seq_one_letter_code
_entity_poly.pdbx_strand_id
1 'polypeptide(L)'
;FKVGLGGRVGSGDQPFPWIHRTDAAWALLFCIENNALEGPVNVVAPQVITNEEFTKAFGDALHRPTIFPVPEFGLELVYGEGAGVLTSGQKVVPRKLKDAGFEWRHPTIQEALNTSVQTA
;
A
#
# COMPACT_ATOMS: atom_id res chain seq x y z
N PHE A 1 -1.90 -3.42 -15.17
CA PHE A 1 -1.60 -4.87 -15.19
C PHE A 1 -2.35 -5.71 -16.24
N LYS A 2 -3.53 -5.33 -16.77
CA LYS A 2 -4.28 -6.16 -17.75
C LYS A 2 -3.51 -6.53 -19.03
N VAL A 3 -2.54 -5.71 -19.47
CA VAL A 3 -1.73 -5.91 -20.70
C VAL A 3 -0.20 -5.86 -20.45
N GLY A 4 0.28 -6.22 -19.25
CA GLY A 4 1.72 -6.14 -18.95
C GLY A 4 2.26 -4.72 -18.70
N LEU A 5 1.42 -3.69 -18.83
CA LEU A 5 1.68 -2.31 -18.41
C LEU A 5 1.52 -2.14 -16.89
N GLY A 6 2.20 -2.97 -16.11
CA GLY A 6 2.21 -2.92 -14.65
C GLY A 6 3.65 -2.83 -14.18
N GLY A 7 4.14 -1.61 -14.07
CA GLY A 7 5.55 -1.29 -13.83
C GLY A 7 5.75 -0.34 -12.67
N ARG A 8 7.01 -0.16 -12.29
CA ARG A 8 7.41 0.86 -11.32
C ARG A 8 7.09 2.25 -11.87
N VAL A 9 6.76 3.16 -10.98
CA VAL A 9 6.47 4.58 -11.26
C VAL A 9 7.74 5.39 -11.04
N GLY A 10 8.19 6.14 -12.04
CA GLY A 10 9.39 6.97 -11.92
C GLY A 10 10.63 6.14 -11.59
N SER A 11 11.41 6.55 -10.57
CA SER A 11 12.56 5.75 -10.10
C SER A 11 12.13 4.48 -9.36
N GLY A 12 10.96 4.49 -8.72
CA GLY A 12 10.45 3.39 -7.90
C GLY A 12 10.90 3.43 -6.44
N ASP A 13 11.84 4.31 -6.08
CA ASP A 13 12.42 4.42 -4.73
C ASP A 13 11.52 5.17 -3.75
N GLN A 14 10.50 5.87 -4.26
CA GLN A 14 9.63 6.67 -3.45
C GLN A 14 8.88 5.79 -2.44
N PRO A 15 8.77 6.22 -1.17
CA PRO A 15 7.98 5.52 -0.17
C PRO A 15 6.55 5.30 -0.64
N PHE A 16 6.03 4.10 -0.38
CA PHE A 16 4.69 3.71 -0.80
C PHE A 16 3.86 3.27 0.41
N PRO A 17 3.23 4.20 1.14
CA PRO A 17 2.37 3.85 2.26
C PRO A 17 1.16 3.08 1.74
N TRP A 18 0.85 1.96 2.40
CA TRP A 18 -0.20 1.03 2.00
C TRP A 18 -0.89 0.46 3.23
N ILE A 19 -2.08 -0.10 3.06
CA ILE A 19 -2.77 -0.90 4.09
C ILE A 19 -3.76 -1.85 3.43
N HIS A 20 -3.90 -3.07 3.96
CA HIS A 20 -4.94 -3.98 3.50
C HIS A 20 -6.33 -3.46 3.91
N ARG A 21 -7.34 -3.64 3.05
CA ARG A 21 -8.71 -3.14 3.29
C ARG A 21 -9.28 -3.60 4.64
N THR A 22 -9.05 -4.86 5.00
CA THR A 22 -9.49 -5.40 6.29
C THR A 22 -8.80 -4.68 7.44
N ASP A 23 -7.47 -4.53 7.41
CA ASP A 23 -6.75 -3.86 8.49
C ASP A 23 -7.13 -2.38 8.62
N ALA A 24 -7.46 -1.70 7.52
CA ALA A 24 -7.98 -0.33 7.58
C ALA A 24 -9.30 -0.25 8.34
N ALA A 25 -10.26 -1.13 8.05
CA ALA A 25 -11.54 -1.18 8.76
C ALA A 25 -11.37 -1.49 10.24
N TRP A 26 -10.48 -2.44 10.56
CA TRP A 26 -10.20 -2.82 11.94
C TRP A 26 -9.41 -1.78 12.72
N ALA A 27 -8.51 -1.05 12.08
CA ALA A 27 -7.82 0.08 12.70
C ALA A 27 -8.81 1.19 13.07
N LEU A 28 -9.81 1.45 12.22
CA LEU A 28 -10.88 2.40 12.55
C LEU A 28 -11.70 1.93 13.75
N LEU A 29 -12.12 0.66 13.76
CA LEU A 29 -12.84 0.08 14.90
C LEU A 29 -12.00 0.16 16.19
N PHE A 30 -10.72 -0.20 16.10
CA PHE A 30 -9.79 -0.12 17.22
C PHE A 30 -9.63 1.30 17.77
N CYS A 31 -9.58 2.31 16.89
CA CYS A 31 -9.54 3.72 17.31
C CYS A 31 -10.84 4.16 17.99
N ILE A 32 -11.99 3.65 17.54
CA ILE A 32 -13.30 3.96 18.13
C ILE A 32 -13.45 3.32 19.52
N GLU A 33 -12.96 2.09 19.69
CA GLU A 33 -13.09 1.33 20.94
C GLU A 33 -12.03 1.69 21.99
N ASN A 34 -10.89 2.25 21.57
CA ASN A 34 -9.77 2.58 22.45
C ASN A 34 -9.76 4.07 22.84
N ASN A 35 -10.40 4.39 23.97
CA ASN A 35 -10.50 5.75 24.51
C ASN A 35 -9.14 6.39 24.87
N ALA A 36 -8.03 5.64 24.90
CA ALA A 36 -6.70 6.19 25.16
C ALA A 36 -6.02 6.74 23.88
N LEU A 37 -6.56 6.45 22.70
CA LEU A 37 -6.06 7.00 21.45
C LEU A 37 -6.66 8.38 21.19
N GLU A 38 -5.82 9.41 21.27
CA GLU A 38 -6.24 10.79 21.01
C GLU A 38 -5.47 11.40 19.83
N GLY A 39 -6.12 12.31 19.10
CA GLY A 39 -5.54 13.05 17.98
C GLY A 39 -5.30 12.20 16.72
N PRO A 40 -4.50 12.70 15.76
CA PRO A 40 -4.31 12.02 14.47
C PRO A 40 -3.64 10.65 14.61
N VAL A 41 -4.14 9.65 13.87
CA VAL A 41 -3.62 8.28 13.82
C VAL A 41 -3.33 7.90 12.37
N ASN A 42 -2.10 7.43 12.10
CA ASN A 42 -1.71 6.94 10.79
C ASN A 42 -2.22 5.50 10.59
N VAL A 43 -3.22 5.34 9.73
CA VAL A 43 -3.82 4.04 9.38
C VAL A 43 -3.06 3.47 8.18
N VAL A 44 -1.87 2.93 8.44
CA VAL A 44 -0.98 2.31 7.46
C VAL A 44 -0.44 0.96 7.99
N ALA A 45 -0.01 0.08 7.09
CA ALA A 45 0.67 -1.17 7.43
C ALA A 45 2.02 -0.92 8.12
N PRO A 46 2.55 -1.88 8.91
CA PRO A 46 3.80 -1.70 9.64
C PRO A 46 5.04 -1.86 8.76
N GLN A 47 4.92 -2.55 7.62
CA GLN A 47 6.00 -2.70 6.65
C GLN A 47 6.12 -1.45 5.79
N VAL A 48 7.25 -0.74 5.93
CA VAL A 48 7.62 0.37 5.05
C VAL A 48 8.22 -0.20 3.78
N ILE A 49 7.65 0.16 2.63
CA ILE A 49 8.11 -0.30 1.31
C ILE A 49 8.25 0.85 0.31
N THR A 50 8.94 0.60 -0.80
CA THR A 50 9.01 1.48 -1.97
C THR A 50 7.97 1.11 -3.02
N ASN A 51 7.78 1.97 -4.03
CA ASN A 51 6.91 1.66 -5.17
C ASN A 51 7.43 0.47 -5.99
N GLU A 52 8.74 0.30 -6.09
CA GLU A 52 9.36 -0.87 -6.74
C GLU A 52 8.99 -2.16 -6.01
N GLU A 53 9.11 -2.18 -4.68
CA GLU A 53 8.75 -3.35 -3.86
C GLU A 53 7.26 -3.69 -3.97
N PHE A 54 6.39 -2.68 -3.94
CA PHE A 54 4.95 -2.87 -4.19
C PHE A 54 4.69 -3.46 -5.58
N THR A 55 5.28 -2.86 -6.62
CA THR A 55 5.12 -3.28 -8.01
C THR A 55 5.53 -4.74 -8.17
N LYS A 56 6.68 -5.12 -7.62
CA LYS A 56 7.19 -6.49 -7.67
C LYS A 56 6.24 -7.46 -6.98
N ALA A 57 5.84 -7.18 -5.74
CA ALA A 57 4.92 -8.03 -4.99
C ALA A 57 3.56 -8.20 -5.70
N PHE A 58 3.08 -7.15 -6.37
CA PHE A 58 1.83 -7.21 -7.14
C PHE A 58 1.95 -7.98 -8.45
N GLY A 59 3.09 -7.87 -9.13
CA GLY A 59 3.42 -8.73 -10.26
C GLY A 59 3.45 -10.20 -9.89
N ASP A 60 4.16 -10.53 -8.81
CA ASP A 60 4.29 -11.89 -8.28
C ASP A 60 2.91 -12.48 -7.93
N ALA A 61 2.08 -11.74 -7.20
CA ALA A 61 0.74 -12.20 -6.82
C ALA A 61 -0.18 -12.42 -8.05
N LEU A 62 0.00 -11.64 -9.13
CA LEU A 62 -0.72 -11.80 -10.39
C LEU A 62 -0.08 -12.82 -11.36
N HIS A 63 1.07 -13.40 -11.02
CA HIS A 63 1.89 -14.22 -11.91
C HIS A 63 2.26 -13.50 -13.23
N ARG A 64 2.62 -12.21 -13.16
CA ARG A 64 2.93 -11.37 -14.32
C ARG A 64 4.28 -10.66 -14.16
N PRO A 65 5.13 -10.61 -15.21
CA PRO A 65 6.40 -9.90 -15.16
C PRO A 65 6.21 -8.37 -15.07
N THR A 66 7.07 -7.70 -14.30
CA THR A 66 7.01 -6.25 -13.98
C THR A 66 8.20 -5.46 -14.54
N ILE A 67 8.63 -5.84 -15.75
CA ILE A 67 9.93 -5.41 -16.33
C ILE A 67 9.88 -3.97 -16.88
N PHE A 68 8.72 -3.53 -17.37
CA PHE A 68 8.58 -2.22 -18.01
C PHE A 68 8.04 -1.20 -17.01
N PRO A 69 8.70 -0.04 -16.80
CA PRO A 69 8.17 1.03 -15.96
C PRO A 69 6.87 1.61 -16.56
N VAL A 70 5.98 2.12 -15.71
CA VAL A 70 4.78 2.83 -16.16
C VAL A 70 5.19 4.24 -16.55
N PRO A 71 4.89 4.70 -17.79
CA PRO A 71 5.12 6.09 -18.17
C PRO A 71 4.33 7.03 -17.26
N GLU A 72 4.95 8.11 -16.76
CA GLU A 72 4.33 9.03 -15.80
C GLU A 72 2.97 9.58 -16.28
N PHE A 73 2.84 9.89 -17.58
CA PHE A 73 1.58 10.31 -18.22
C PHE A 73 0.44 9.27 -18.08
N GLY A 74 0.76 7.98 -17.99
CA GLY A 74 -0.23 6.92 -17.82
C GLY A 74 -0.84 6.84 -16.42
N LEU A 75 -0.18 7.43 -15.41
CA LEU A 75 -0.61 7.33 -14.02
C LEU A 75 -1.79 8.24 -13.70
N GLU A 76 -1.79 9.47 -14.21
CA GLU A 76 -2.94 10.37 -14.08
C GLU A 76 -4.19 9.78 -14.76
N LEU A 77 -4.01 9.05 -15.88
CA LEU A 77 -5.10 8.41 -16.59
C LEU A 77 -5.73 7.23 -15.84
N VAL A 78 -4.94 6.51 -15.04
CA VAL A 78 -5.37 5.31 -14.30
C VAL A 78 -5.80 5.64 -12.86
N TYR A 79 -5.13 6.57 -12.21
CA TYR A 79 -5.29 6.87 -10.78
C TYR A 79 -5.93 8.24 -10.50
N GLY A 80 -6.18 9.06 -11.53
CA GLY A 80 -6.81 10.37 -11.39
C GLY A 80 -6.07 11.27 -10.40
N GLU A 81 -6.80 11.92 -9.49
CA GLU A 81 -6.26 12.80 -8.45
C GLU A 81 -5.29 12.10 -7.48
N GLY A 82 -5.28 10.76 -7.41
CA GLY A 82 -4.39 9.97 -6.57
C GLY A 82 -2.96 9.84 -7.12
N ALA A 83 -2.71 10.23 -8.38
CA ALA A 83 -1.41 10.09 -9.02
C ALA A 83 -0.28 10.89 -8.31
N GLY A 84 -0.59 12.06 -7.75
CA GLY A 84 0.38 12.89 -7.01
C GLY A 84 0.88 12.27 -5.71
N VAL A 85 0.10 11.36 -5.10
CA VAL A 85 0.54 10.60 -3.91
C VAL A 85 1.59 9.56 -4.29
N LEU A 86 1.47 8.97 -5.49
CA LEU A 86 2.37 7.93 -5.99
C LEU A 86 3.72 8.48 -6.43
N THR A 87 3.81 9.76 -6.78
CA THR A 87 5.04 10.43 -7.25
C THR A 87 5.81 11.15 -6.15
N SER A 88 5.14 11.58 -5.08
CA SER A 88 5.78 12.31 -3.96
C SER A 88 6.16 11.44 -2.76
N GLY A 89 5.54 10.26 -2.60
CA GLY A 89 5.87 9.20 -1.63
C GLY A 89 6.18 9.65 -0.20
N GLN A 90 5.21 9.60 0.70
CA GLN A 90 5.45 9.92 2.12
C GLN A 90 5.85 8.69 2.92
N LYS A 91 6.98 8.76 3.65
CA LYS A 91 7.35 7.73 4.63
C LYS A 91 6.51 7.90 5.89
N VAL A 92 5.43 7.13 5.98
CA VAL A 92 4.49 7.15 7.11
C VAL A 92 4.69 5.90 7.97
N VAL A 93 4.72 6.09 9.29
CA VAL A 93 4.86 4.98 10.27
C VAL A 93 3.66 4.99 11.22
N PRO A 94 3.01 3.84 11.49
CA PRO A 94 1.81 3.75 12.31
C PRO A 94 2.14 3.68 13.81
N ARG A 95 2.90 4.67 14.31
CA ARG A 95 3.45 4.64 15.68
C ARG A 95 2.37 4.50 16.75
N LYS A 96 1.29 5.29 16.68
CA LYS A 96 0.19 5.21 17.67
C LYS A 96 -0.53 3.86 17.67
N LEU A 97 -0.81 3.29 16.50
CA LEU A 97 -1.41 1.95 16.42
C LEU A 97 -0.48 0.90 17.02
N LYS A 98 0.82 0.97 16.71
CA LYS A 98 1.82 0.04 17.23
C LYS A 98 1.95 0.16 18.75
N ASP A 99 2.09 1.37 19.26
CA ASP A 99 2.27 1.63 20.69
C ASP A 99 0.99 1.28 21.49
N ALA A 100 -0.19 1.37 20.87
CA ALA A 100 -1.46 0.94 21.45
C ALA A 100 -1.72 -0.57 21.36
N GLY A 101 -0.85 -1.34 20.69
CA GLY A 101 -0.99 -2.80 20.56
C GLY A 101 -1.98 -3.25 19.49
N PHE A 102 -2.21 -2.45 18.45
CA PHE A 102 -2.98 -2.89 17.29
C PHE A 102 -2.25 -4.05 16.57
N GLU A 103 -2.99 -5.11 16.25
CA GLU A 103 -2.47 -6.26 15.52
C GLU A 103 -2.95 -6.24 14.07
N TRP A 104 -2.00 -6.09 13.14
CA TRP A 104 -2.28 -6.20 11.71
C TRP A 104 -2.48 -7.65 11.32
N ARG A 105 -3.57 -7.95 10.59
CA ARG A 105 -3.80 -9.27 10.03
C ARG A 105 -3.00 -9.52 8.76
N HIS A 106 -2.64 -8.47 8.03
CA HIS A 106 -1.81 -8.53 6.83
C HIS A 106 -0.63 -7.56 6.98
N PRO A 107 0.36 -7.88 7.85
CA PRO A 107 1.49 -6.99 8.13
C PRO A 107 2.45 -6.80 6.95
N THR A 108 2.45 -7.72 5.98
CA THR A 108 3.34 -7.68 4.80
C THR A 108 2.58 -7.50 3.50
N ILE A 109 3.20 -6.81 2.52
CA ILE A 109 2.59 -6.52 1.24
C ILE A 109 2.31 -7.80 0.44
N GLN A 110 3.17 -8.81 0.57
CA GLN A 110 2.99 -10.12 -0.04
C GLN A 110 1.73 -10.80 0.48
N GLU A 111 1.54 -10.86 1.81
CA GLU A 111 0.33 -11.44 2.42
C GLU A 111 -0.93 -10.70 2.00
N ALA A 112 -0.90 -9.36 2.05
CA ALA A 112 -2.03 -8.52 1.71
C ALA A 112 -2.47 -8.69 0.25
N LEU A 113 -1.51 -8.78 -0.69
CA LEU A 113 -1.80 -8.96 -2.10
C LEU A 113 -2.29 -10.37 -2.39
N ASN A 114 -1.65 -11.40 -1.84
CA ASN A 114 -2.07 -12.80 -2.02
C ASN A 114 -3.52 -13.07 -1.59
N THR A 115 -4.04 -12.34 -0.61
CA THR A 115 -5.45 -12.45 -0.19
C THR A 115 -6.41 -11.56 -0.99
N SER A 116 -5.88 -10.56 -1.70
CA SER A 116 -6.68 -9.55 -2.43
C SER A 116 -6.84 -9.87 -3.92
N VAL A 117 -5.87 -10.55 -4.52
CA VAL A 117 -5.94 -10.92 -5.94
C VAL A 117 -6.59 -12.29 -6.10
N GLN A 118 -7.67 -12.35 -6.86
CA GLN A 118 -8.21 -13.61 -7.36
C GLN A 118 -7.46 -13.96 -8.64
N THR A 119 -6.83 -15.13 -8.69
CA THR A 119 -6.33 -15.72 -9.93
C THR A 119 -7.54 -16.00 -10.82
N ALA A 120 -7.80 -15.10 -11.77
CA ALA A 120 -8.77 -15.33 -12.83
C ALA A 120 -8.23 -16.32 -13.87
#